data_AF-A0A944C627-F1
#
_entry.id   AF-A0A944C627-F1
#
_cell.length_a   1.000
_cell.length_b   1.000
_cell.length_c   1.000
_cell.angle_alpha   90.00
_cell.angle_beta   90.00
_cell.angle_gamma   90.00
#
_symmetry.space_group_name_H-M   'P 1'
#
loop_
_entity.id
_entity.type
_entity.pdbx_description
1 polymer ?
#
loop_
_entity_poly.entity_id
_entity_poly.type
_entity_poly.pdbx_seq_one_letter_code
_entity_poly.pdbx_strand_id
1 'polypeptide(L)' 'LPVVAVPMKTSDLGGMDSLLSTVQMPTGVPLACVAINGTKNAAILATQILSVGMPAYREVIRDYKQELAEA' A
#
# COMPACT_ATOMS: atom_id res chain seq x y z
N LEU A 1 9.22 -3.31 -12.29
CA LEU A 1 8.41 -3.94 -11.21
C LEU A 1 7.61 -2.84 -10.53
N PRO A 2 6.39 -3.12 -10.06
CA PRO A 2 5.62 -2.15 -9.26
C PRO A 2 6.30 -1.92 -7.91
N VAL A 3 6.26 -0.67 -7.42
CA VAL A 3 6.80 -0.28 -6.12
C VAL A 3 5.67 0.22 -5.24
N VAL A 4 5.55 -0.32 -4.03
CA VAL A 4 4.62 0.14 -2.99
C VAL A 4 5.45 0.74 -1.86
N ALA A 5 5.20 2.02 -1.54
CA ALA A 5 5.97 2.76 -0.57
C ALA A 5 5.13 3.07 0.69
N VAL A 6 5.76 2.92 1.85
CA VAL A 6 5.19 3.23 3.16
C VAL A 6 5.96 4.39 3.77
N PRO A 7 5.38 5.60 3.83
CA PRO A 7 5.98 6.70 4.56
C PRO A 7 6.06 6.37 6.04
N MET A 8 7.22 6.57 6.66
CA MET A 8 7.40 6.31 8.08
C MET A 8 7.11 7.57 8.90
N LYS A 9 6.53 7.39 10.09
CA LYS A 9 6.31 8.50 11.01
C LYS A 9 7.65 9.07 11.48
N THR A 10 7.79 10.39 11.39
CA THR A 10 8.92 11.16 11.91
C THR A 10 8.54 11.89 13.20
N SER A 11 9.55 12.31 13.97
CA SER A 11 9.35 13.02 15.24
C SER A 11 8.75 14.41 15.05
N ASP A 12 9.15 15.11 14.00
CA ASP A 12 8.97 16.56 13.92
C ASP A 12 7.64 16.94 13.26
N LEU A 13 7.31 16.28 12.15
CA LEU A 13 6.11 16.56 11.35
C LEU A 13 5.14 15.38 11.28
N GLY A 14 5.26 14.43 12.21
CA GLY A 14 4.37 13.27 12.28
C GLY A 14 4.38 12.39 11.03
N GLY A 15 5.42 12.46 10.20
CA GLY A 15 5.55 11.75 8.93
C GLY A 15 5.05 12.49 7.69
N MET A 16 4.62 13.76 7.79
CA MET A 16 4.21 14.54 6.62
C MET A 16 5.38 14.79 5.65
N ASP A 17 6.58 15.02 6.18
CA ASP A 17 7.84 15.07 5.44
C ASP A 17 8.12 13.75 4.67
N SER A 18 7.95 12.62 5.34
CA SER A 18 8.09 11.29 4.73
C SER A 18 7.04 11.04 3.66
N LEU A 19 5.79 11.46 3.91
CA LEU A 19 4.70 11.31 2.94
C LEU A 19 4.99 12.13 1.69
N LEU A 20 5.32 13.42 1.84
CA LEU A 20 5.57 14.33 0.72
C LEU A 20 6.82 13.92 -0.08
N SER A 21 7.90 13.52 0.59
CA SER A 21 9.11 13.03 -0.08
C SER A 21 8.90 11.70 -0.83
N THR A 22 7.88 10.93 -0.46
CA THR A 22 7.56 9.65 -1.12
C THR A 22 6.52 9.81 -2.23
N VAL A 23 5.45 10.58 -2.01
CA VAL A 23 4.31 10.65 -2.95
C VAL A 23 4.58 11.57 -4.13
N GLN A 24 5.43 12.59 -3.97
CA GLN A 24 5.71 13.62 -4.98
C GLN A 24 6.73 13.16 -6.02
N MET A 25 6.48 12.02 -6.66
CA MET A 25 7.37 11.50 -7.71
C MET A 25 7.21 12.27 -9.02
N PRO A 26 8.32 12.56 -9.74
CA PRO A 26 8.24 13.18 -11.05
C PRO A 26 7.61 12.25 -12.09
N THR A 27 7.11 12.84 -13.17
CA THR A 27 6.56 12.09 -14.30
C THR A 27 7.58 11.09 -14.85
N GLY A 28 7.13 9.86 -15.10
CA GLY A 28 7.96 8.78 -15.67
C GLY A 28 8.43 7.73 -14.66
N VAL A 29 8.38 8.00 -13.35
CA VAL A 29 8.80 7.05 -12.31
C VAL A 29 7.70 6.90 -11.24
N PRO A 30 6.62 6.14 -11.52
CA PRO A 30 5.50 6.02 -10.60
C PRO A 30 5.77 5.05 -9.45
N LEU A 31 5.09 5.29 -8.33
CA LEU A 31 4.97 4.34 -7.21
C LEU A 31 3.56 4.43 -6.61
N ALA A 32 3.17 3.41 -5.85
CA ALA A 32 1.95 3.44 -5.06
C ALA A 32 2.29 3.79 -3.60
N CYS A 33 1.87 4.97 -3.15
CA CYS A 33 2.08 5.43 -1.78
C CYS A 33 0.85 5.08 -0.91
N VAL A 34 1.08 4.49 0.27
CA VAL A 34 0.01 4.26 1.26
C VAL A 34 0.10 5.25 2.43
N ALA A 35 -0.80 5.13 3.39
CA ALA A 35 -0.81 5.97 4.59
C ALA A 35 0.52 5.91 5.38
N ILE A 36 0.81 6.95 6.17
CA ILE A 36 1.95 6.98 7.10
C ILE A 36 1.85 5.79 8.07
N ASN A 37 2.94 5.03 8.22
CA ASN A 37 3.01 3.75 8.95
C ASN A 37 1.99 2.69 8.46
N GLY A 38 1.44 2.83 7.25
CA GLY A 38 0.42 1.96 6.68
C GLY A 38 0.94 0.62 6.15
N THR A 39 1.85 -0.03 6.86
CA THR A 39 2.50 -1.29 6.40
C THR A 39 1.50 -2.39 6.06
N LYS A 40 0.43 -2.53 6.85
CA LYS A 40 -0.65 -3.47 6.57
C LYS A 40 -1.34 -3.18 5.23
N ASN A 41 -1.60 -1.92 4.92
CA ASN A 41 -2.21 -1.52 3.66
C ASN A 41 -1.26 -1.75 2.47
N ALA A 42 0.05 -1.56 2.65
CA ALA A 42 1.01 -1.90 1.61
C ALA A 42 1.03 -3.40 1.31
N ALA A 43 0.97 -4.26 2.33
CA ALA A 43 0.87 -5.70 2.15
C ALA A 43 -0.44 -6.09 1.43
N ILE A 44 -1.58 -5.51 1.85
CA ILE A 44 -2.87 -5.75 1.19
C ILE A 44 -2.83 -5.33 -0.28
N LEU A 45 -2.26 -4.15 -0.59
CA LEU A 45 -2.13 -3.67 -1.97
C LEU A 45 -1.20 -4.57 -2.80
N ALA A 46 -0.07 -5.01 -2.24
CA ALA A 46 0.82 -5.95 -2.90
C ALA A 46 0.11 -7.27 -3.23
N THR A 47 -0.66 -7.82 -2.29
CA THR A 47 -1.46 -9.03 -2.52
C THR A 47 -2.53 -8.81 -3.59
N GLN A 48 -3.18 -7.63 -3.62
CA GLN A 48 -4.11 -7.27 -4.69
C GLN A 48 -3.43 -7.21 -6.06
N ILE A 49 -2.23 -6.63 -6.15
CA ILE A 49 -1.44 -6.63 -7.40
C ILE A 49 -1.13 -8.06 -7.85
N LEU A 50 -0.68 -8.93 -6.93
CA LEU A 50 -0.40 -10.34 -7.23
C LEU A 50 -1.66 -11.10 -7.68
N SER A 51 -2.81 -10.80 -7.08
CA SER A 51 -4.09 -11.44 -7.39
C SER A 51 -4.57 -11.25 -8.83
N VAL A 52 -4.01 -10.29 -9.57
CA VAL A 52 -4.30 -10.11 -11.00
C VAL A 52 -3.87 -11.34 -11.81
N GLY A 53 -2.69 -11.87 -11.52
CA GLY A 53 -2.10 -13.00 -12.26
C GLY A 53 -2.11 -14.34 -11.50
N MET A 54 -2.38 -14.32 -10.19
CA MET A 54 -2.23 -15.49 -9.32
C MET A 54 -3.55 -15.80 -8.58
N PRO A 55 -4.31 -16.82 -9.01
CA PRO A 55 -5.63 -17.14 -8.46
C PRO A 55 -5.65 -17.35 -6.94
N ALA A 56 -4.60 -17.98 -6.38
CA ALA A 56 -4.50 -18.22 -4.94
C ALA A 56 -4.60 -16.91 -4.12
N TYR A 57 -3.96 -15.82 -4.56
CA TYR A 57 -4.03 -14.53 -3.86
C TYR A 57 -5.37 -13.80 -4.08
N ARG A 58 -6.11 -14.14 -5.13
CA ARG A 58 -7.45 -13.60 -5.39
C ARG A 58 -8.46 -14.10 -4.38
N GLU A 59 -8.42 -15.40 -4.07
CA GLU A 59 -9.28 -16.00 -3.04
C GLU A 59 -8.96 -15.39 -1.66
N VAL A 60 -7.69 -15.31 -1.29
CA VAL A 60 -7.25 -14.69 -0.03
C VAL A 60 -7.77 -13.26 0.13
N ILE A 61 -7.67 -12.42 -0.92
CA ILE A 61 -8.15 -11.03 -0.85
C ILE A 61 -9.67 -10.94 -0.84
N ARG A 62 -10.37 -11.82 -1.56
CA ARG A 62 -11.84 -11.86 -1.54
C ARG A 62 -12.33 -12.16 -0.14
N ASP A 63 -11.79 -13.21 0.48
CA ASP A 63 -12.22 -13.67 1.80
C ASP A 63 -11.89 -12.61 2.86
N TYR A 64 -10.68 -12.04 2.81
CA TYR A 64 -10.29 -10.91 3.67
C TYR A 64 -11.24 -9.70 3.55
N LYS A 65 -11.69 -9.36 2.34
CA LYS A 65 -12.66 -8.26 2.14
C LYS A 65 -14.07 -8.61 2.61
N GLN A 66 -14.47 -9.87 2.50
CA GLN A 66 -15.75 -10.34 3.01
C GLN A 66 -15.79 -10.24 4.54
N GLU A 67 -14.75 -10.73 5.22
CA GLU A 67 -14.63 -10.62 6.67
C GLU A 67 -14.69 -9.16 7.16
N LEU A 68 -14.04 -8.24 6.44
CA LEU A 68 -14.10 -6.80 6.76
C LEU A 68 -15.49 -6.18 6.59
N ALA A 69 -16.31 -6.71 5.69
CA ALA A 69 -17.67 -6.20 5.45
C ALA A 69 -18.68 -6.73 6.48
N GLU A 70 -18.38 -7.86 7.11
CA GLU A 70 -19.21 -8.51 8.13
C GLU A 70 -18.87 -8.07 9.56
N ALA A 71 -17.72 -7.42 9.76
CA ALA A 71 -17.24 -6.88 11.03
C ALA A 71 -17.80 -5.48 11.33
#